data_AF-A0A4Q0U8T4-F1
#
_entry.id   AF-A0A4Q0U8T4-F1
#
_cell.length_a   1.000
_cell.length_b   1.000
_cell.length_c   1.000
_cell.angle_alpha   90.00
_cell.angle_beta   90.00
_cell.angle_gamma   90.00
#
_symmetry.space_group_name_H-M   'P 1'
#
loop_
_entity.id
_entity.type
_entity.pdbx_description
1 polymer ?
#
loop_
_entity_poly.entity_id
_entity_poly.type
_entity_poly.pdbx_seq_one_letter_code
_entity_poly.pdbx_strand_id
1 'polypeptide(L)'
;MTTPATKTASRRKAKWTRLVSRKFYQSICRQVHDVSLLSEDITESNVMQCIDDYIDTGNAHVKFTDAETVVFTLLQPLIDKAMTRSMRARAAAARRRQANEAKSSTDTSDTAKTAATTVEITATQSTANATREEKRAKRRETALIRRQEKRRKRLARRHNPHPLKLSSNVASAK
;
A
#
# COMPACT_ATOMS: atom_id res chain seq x y z
N MET A 1 28.05 -46.77 -8.89
CA MET A 1 28.08 -45.48 -9.63
C MET A 1 26.89 -44.65 -9.17
N THR A 2 27.05 -43.84 -8.12
CA THR A 2 25.93 -43.12 -7.48
C THR A 2 26.03 -41.64 -7.86
N THR A 3 25.14 -41.17 -8.72
CA THR A 3 25.04 -39.76 -9.09
C THR A 3 24.38 -38.96 -7.97
N PRO A 4 24.95 -37.83 -7.50
CA PRO A 4 24.31 -37.00 -6.49
C PRO A 4 23.23 -36.10 -7.13
N ALA A 5 22.02 -36.18 -6.58
CA ALA A 5 20.90 -35.32 -6.92
C ALA A 5 21.17 -33.87 -6.52
N THR A 6 21.15 -32.96 -7.50
CA THR A 6 21.24 -31.52 -7.31
C THR A 6 19.95 -30.98 -6.69
N LYS A 7 20.04 -30.58 -5.41
CA LYS A 7 18.98 -29.83 -4.72
C LYS A 7 18.72 -28.51 -5.44
N THR A 8 17.59 -28.39 -6.12
CA THR A 8 17.12 -27.12 -6.69
C THR A 8 16.79 -26.14 -5.58
N ALA A 9 17.70 -25.19 -5.32
CA ALA A 9 17.46 -24.09 -4.42
C ALA A 9 16.26 -23.25 -4.92
N SER A 10 15.24 -23.11 -4.07
CA SER A 10 14.06 -22.28 -4.33
C SER A 10 14.48 -20.85 -4.71
N ARG A 11 14.28 -20.49 -5.98
CA ARG A 11 14.60 -19.18 -6.54
C ARG A 11 13.66 -18.14 -5.93
N ARG A 12 14.03 -17.59 -4.76
CA ARG A 12 13.30 -16.48 -4.14
C ARG A 12 13.17 -15.36 -5.19
N LYS A 13 11.94 -14.96 -5.48
CA LYS A 13 11.66 -13.90 -6.47
C LYS A 13 12.42 -12.63 -6.05
N ALA A 14 13.11 -12.02 -7.01
CA ALA A 14 13.85 -10.78 -6.78
C ALA A 14 12.95 -9.72 -6.14
N LYS A 15 13.50 -8.97 -5.17
CA LYS A 15 12.78 -7.96 -4.42
C LYS A 15 12.48 -6.78 -5.34
N TRP A 16 11.21 -6.39 -5.44
CA TRP A 16 10.77 -5.24 -6.22
C TRP A 16 11.24 -3.93 -5.58
N THR A 17 12.07 -3.16 -6.28
CA THR A 17 12.71 -1.93 -5.77
C THR A 17 12.12 -0.64 -6.33
N ARG A 18 11.66 -0.63 -7.59
CA ARG A 18 11.10 0.54 -8.32
C ARG A 18 10.10 1.36 -7.50
N LEU A 19 10.02 2.67 -7.69
CA LEU A 19 9.24 3.57 -6.83
C LEU A 19 7.71 3.34 -6.88
N VAL A 20 7.19 2.78 -7.96
CA VAL A 20 5.78 2.37 -8.09
C VAL A 20 5.53 0.93 -7.62
N SER A 21 4.26 0.53 -7.52
CA SER A 21 3.92 -0.88 -7.26
C SER A 21 4.02 -1.73 -8.53
N ARG A 22 4.46 -2.99 -8.40
CA ARG A 22 4.53 -3.94 -9.53
C ARG A 22 3.23 -4.03 -10.34
N LYS A 23 2.07 -4.08 -9.67
CA LYS A 23 0.77 -4.17 -10.35
C LYS A 23 0.45 -2.94 -11.19
N PHE A 24 0.85 -1.75 -10.73
CA PHE A 24 0.68 -0.51 -11.48
C PHE A 24 1.57 -0.51 -12.71
N TYR A 25 2.85 -0.84 -12.55
CA TYR A 25 3.78 -0.93 -13.67
C TYR A 25 3.31 -1.91 -14.75
N GLN A 26 2.88 -3.11 -14.37
CA GLN A 26 2.29 -4.06 -15.32
C GLN A 26 1.03 -3.53 -16.03
N SER A 27 0.27 -2.66 -15.37
CA SER A 27 -0.90 -2.03 -15.99
C SER A 27 -0.48 -1.00 -17.03
N ILE A 28 0.54 -0.18 -16.73
CA ILE A 28 1.00 0.87 -17.64
C ILE A 28 1.69 0.26 -18.86
N CYS A 29 2.49 -0.80 -18.69
CA CYS A 29 3.09 -1.53 -19.82
C CYS A 29 2.01 -2.01 -20.80
N ARG A 30 0.94 -2.64 -20.29
CA ARG A 30 -0.17 -3.09 -21.15
C ARG A 30 -0.87 -1.93 -21.84
N GLN A 31 -1.15 -0.85 -21.13
CA GLN A 31 -1.83 0.30 -21.71
C GLN A 31 -1.00 0.95 -22.82
N VAL A 32 0.31 1.09 -22.64
CA VAL A 32 1.21 1.64 -23.66
C VAL A 32 1.28 0.69 -24.86
N HIS A 33 1.39 -0.61 -24.62
CA HIS A 33 1.34 -1.63 -25.67
C HIS A 33 0.04 -1.54 -26.48
N ASP A 34 -1.12 -1.55 -25.81
CA ASP A 34 -2.43 -1.48 -26.46
C ASP A 34 -2.57 -0.20 -27.32
N VAL A 35 -2.08 0.93 -26.83
CA VAL A 35 -2.14 2.21 -27.57
C VAL A 35 -1.17 2.22 -28.76
N SER A 36 0.01 1.61 -28.63
CA SER A 36 0.97 1.48 -29.74
C SER A 36 0.43 0.62 -30.90
N LEU A 37 -0.47 -0.32 -30.61
CA LEU A 37 -1.15 -1.11 -31.64
C LEU A 37 -2.24 -0.32 -32.39
N LEU A 38 -2.69 0.80 -31.82
CA LEU A 38 -3.77 1.63 -32.37
C LEU A 38 -3.29 2.87 -33.11
N SER A 39 -2.03 3.28 -32.91
CA SER A 39 -1.46 4.50 -33.51
C SER A 39 0.01 4.28 -33.87
N GLU A 40 0.34 4.48 -35.14
CA GLU A 40 1.71 4.37 -35.67
C GLU A 40 2.63 5.49 -35.17
N ASP A 41 2.06 6.60 -34.70
CA ASP A 41 2.80 7.76 -34.15
C ASP A 41 3.34 7.52 -32.73
N ILE A 42 3.03 6.36 -32.14
CA ILE A 42 3.37 6.01 -30.76
C ILE A 42 4.29 4.80 -30.74
N THR A 43 5.56 5.03 -30.41
CA THR A 43 6.54 3.97 -30.28
C THR A 43 6.56 3.45 -28.85
N GLU A 44 6.14 2.18 -28.64
CA GLU A 44 6.09 1.54 -27.32
C GLU A 44 7.42 1.68 -26.57
N SER A 45 8.54 1.35 -27.21
CA SER A 45 9.87 1.41 -26.61
C SER A 45 10.23 2.81 -26.13
N ASN A 46 9.85 3.85 -26.88
CA ASN A 46 10.17 5.24 -26.59
C ASN A 46 9.40 5.72 -25.35
N VAL A 47 8.09 5.46 -25.34
CA VAL A 47 7.21 5.80 -24.22
C VAL A 47 7.58 5.00 -22.97
N MET A 48 7.90 3.72 -23.10
CA MET A 48 8.30 2.87 -21.97
C MET A 48 9.65 3.29 -21.37
N GLN A 49 10.63 3.65 -22.20
CA GLN A 49 11.91 4.18 -21.73
C GLN A 49 11.68 5.48 -20.94
N CYS A 50 10.83 6.37 -21.46
CA CYS A 50 10.53 7.60 -20.76
C CYS A 50 9.80 7.38 -19.43
N ILE A 51 8.86 6.42 -19.36
CA ILE A 51 8.18 6.06 -18.12
C ILE A 51 9.19 5.52 -17.10
N ASP A 52 10.13 4.68 -17.53
CA ASP A 52 11.18 4.16 -16.66
C ASP A 52 12.10 5.27 -16.14
N ASP A 53 12.57 6.15 -17.02
CA ASP A 53 13.41 7.30 -16.63
C ASP A 53 12.66 8.23 -15.66
N TYR A 54 11.39 8.49 -15.92
CA TYR A 54 10.57 9.33 -15.05
C TYR A 54 10.34 8.69 -13.68
N ILE A 55 10.05 7.38 -13.63
CA ILE A 55 9.87 6.66 -12.36
C ILE A 55 11.16 6.64 -11.54
N ASP A 56 12.32 6.49 -12.18
CA ASP A 56 13.59 6.27 -11.49
C ASP A 56 14.31 7.59 -11.16
N THR A 57 14.22 8.61 -12.01
CA THR A 57 14.93 9.91 -11.87
C THR A 57 14.02 11.11 -11.61
N GLY A 58 12.71 11.00 -11.90
CA GLY A 58 11.78 12.13 -11.85
C GLY A 58 11.80 13.03 -13.08
N ASN A 59 12.69 12.74 -14.05
CA ASN A 59 12.81 13.49 -15.29
C ASN A 59 12.58 12.60 -16.51
N ALA A 60 11.93 13.17 -17.52
CA ALA A 60 11.69 12.56 -18.82
C ALA A 60 12.59 13.25 -19.85
N HIS A 61 13.65 12.59 -20.32
CA HIS A 61 14.63 13.17 -21.28
C HIS A 61 14.49 12.66 -22.71
N VAL A 62 13.37 11.98 -23.00
CA VAL A 62 13.14 11.34 -24.30
C VAL A 62 12.55 12.36 -25.29
N LYS A 63 13.01 12.32 -26.54
CA LYS A 63 12.40 13.09 -27.64
C LYS A 63 11.09 12.42 -28.03
N PHE A 64 9.99 13.12 -27.83
CA PHE A 64 8.65 12.63 -28.14
C PHE A 64 8.13 13.16 -29.48
N THR A 65 7.29 12.36 -30.13
CA THR A 65 6.31 12.88 -31.08
C THR A 65 5.22 13.66 -30.34
N ASP A 66 4.39 14.42 -31.06
CA ASP A 66 3.26 15.13 -30.44
C ASP A 66 2.29 14.16 -29.76
N ALA A 67 2.01 13.01 -30.40
CA ALA A 67 1.15 11.96 -29.86
C ALA A 67 1.72 11.35 -28.57
N GLU A 68 3.01 11.01 -28.56
CA GLU A 68 3.68 10.47 -27.38
C GLU A 68 3.74 11.48 -26.24
N THR A 69 3.93 12.77 -26.57
CA THR A 69 3.89 13.87 -25.59
C THR A 69 2.54 13.92 -24.89
N VAL A 70 1.44 13.82 -25.64
CA VAL A 70 0.08 13.78 -25.07
C VAL A 70 -0.10 12.56 -24.18
N VAL A 71 0.31 11.37 -24.63
CA VAL A 71 0.24 10.14 -23.82
C VAL A 71 1.00 10.30 -22.51
N PHE A 72 2.25 10.75 -22.56
CA PHE A 72 3.06 10.94 -21.37
C PHE A 72 2.46 11.99 -20.42
N THR A 73 1.98 13.12 -20.96
CA THR A 73 1.33 14.18 -20.18
C THR A 73 0.10 13.66 -19.41
N LEU A 74 -0.67 12.74 -20.01
CA LEU A 74 -1.82 12.12 -19.35
C LEU A 74 -1.41 11.05 -18.33
N LEU A 75 -0.33 10.31 -18.58
CA LEU A 75 0.19 9.28 -17.68
C LEU A 75 0.91 9.85 -16.46
N GLN A 76 1.62 10.97 -16.61
CA GLN A 76 2.41 11.61 -15.55
C GLN A 76 1.66 11.77 -14.22
N PRO A 77 0.46 12.40 -14.16
CA PRO A 77 -0.26 12.54 -12.89
C PRO A 77 -0.72 11.19 -12.31
N LEU A 78 -0.89 10.15 -13.12
CA LEU A 78 -1.20 8.79 -12.65
C LEU A 78 0.03 8.13 -12.04
N ILE A 79 1.20 8.33 -12.64
CA ILE A 79 2.49 7.85 -12.14
C ILE A 79 2.78 8.51 -10.79
N ASP A 80 2.63 9.83 -10.66
CA ASP A 80 2.84 10.57 -9.40
C ASP A 80 1.97 10.05 -8.26
N LYS A 81 0.67 9.84 -8.54
CA LYS A 81 -0.28 9.26 -7.57
C LYS A 81 0.14 7.84 -7.19
N ALA A 82 0.60 7.04 -8.15
CA ALA A 82 1.05 5.68 -7.91
C ALA A 82 2.34 5.64 -7.07
N MET A 83 3.30 6.53 -7.32
CA MET A 83 4.52 6.70 -6.51
C MET A 83 4.16 7.10 -5.08
N THR A 84 3.32 8.12 -4.89
CA THR A 84 2.87 8.58 -3.56
C THR A 84 2.17 7.46 -2.79
N ARG A 85 1.27 6.71 -3.44
CA ARG A 85 0.58 5.57 -2.84
C ARG A 85 1.55 4.46 -2.45
N SER A 86 2.50 4.12 -3.34
CA SER A 86 3.54 3.13 -3.10
C SER A 86 4.42 3.51 -1.91
N MET A 87 4.89 4.76 -1.86
CA MET A 87 5.68 5.30 -0.75
C MET A 87 4.94 5.23 0.59
N ARG A 88 3.68 5.67 0.62
CA ARG A 88 2.84 5.57 1.83
C ARG A 88 2.66 4.12 2.28
N ALA A 89 2.46 3.20 1.34
CA ALA A 89 2.31 1.78 1.64
C ALA A 89 3.62 1.18 2.20
N ARG A 90 4.77 1.53 1.63
CA ARG A 90 6.10 1.13 2.12
C ARG A 90 6.36 1.66 3.53
N ALA A 91 6.11 2.95 3.77
CA ALA A 91 6.26 3.54 5.10
C ALA A 91 5.33 2.89 6.14
N ALA A 92 4.08 2.59 5.77
CA ALA A 92 3.15 1.86 6.64
C ALA A 92 3.63 0.42 6.92
N ALA A 93 4.21 -0.26 5.93
CA ALA A 93 4.80 -1.59 6.12
C ALA A 93 6.03 -1.54 7.02
N ALA A 94 6.91 -0.53 6.88
CA ALA A 94 8.05 -0.32 7.76
C ALA A 94 7.61 -0.11 9.22
N ARG A 95 6.61 0.77 9.46
CA ARG A 95 6.03 0.97 10.80
C ARG A 95 5.45 -0.31 11.40
N ARG A 96 4.80 -1.16 10.58
CA ARG A 96 4.29 -2.46 11.06
C ARG A 96 5.41 -3.42 11.44
N ARG A 97 6.53 -3.42 10.71
CA ARG A 97 7.70 -4.24 11.05
C ARG A 97 8.31 -3.79 12.37
N GLN A 98 8.57 -2.49 12.52
CA GLN A 98 9.09 -1.91 13.77
C GLN A 98 8.16 -2.18 14.96
N ALA A 99 6.85 -2.03 14.79
CA ALA A 99 5.89 -2.31 15.86
C ALA A 99 5.77 -3.80 16.22
N ASN A 100 6.14 -4.72 15.32
CA ASN A 100 6.20 -6.14 15.62
C ASN A 100 7.52 -6.50 16.30
N GLU A 101 8.64 -5.92 15.84
CA GLU A 101 9.97 -6.07 16.46
C GLU A 101 9.96 -5.57 17.92
N ALA A 102 9.36 -4.39 18.17
CA ALA A 102 9.20 -3.84 19.51
C ALA A 102 8.34 -4.72 20.44
N LYS A 103 7.35 -5.45 19.91
CA LYS A 103 6.54 -6.38 20.71
C LYS A 103 7.28 -7.67 21.02
N SER A 104 8.07 -8.18 20.08
CA SER A 104 8.90 -9.36 20.34
C SER A 104 10.01 -9.10 21.37
N SER A 105 10.51 -7.86 21.48
CA SER A 105 11.51 -7.49 22.49
C SER A 105 10.93 -7.27 23.90
N THR A 106 9.63 -6.97 24.04
CA THR A 106 9.00 -6.76 25.37
C THR A 106 8.56 -8.08 26.05
N ASP A 107 8.39 -9.17 25.29
CA ASP A 107 8.03 -10.48 25.86
C ASP A 107 9.24 -11.28 26.40
N THR A 108 10.46 -10.71 26.44
CA THR A 108 11.67 -11.42 26.91
C THR A 108 12.12 -11.03 28.33
N SER A 109 11.36 -10.19 29.06
CA SER A 109 11.75 -9.75 30.41
C SER A 109 10.91 -10.34 31.56
N ASP A 110 10.18 -11.42 31.35
CA ASP A 110 9.38 -12.07 32.41
C ASP A 110 9.37 -13.60 32.25
N THR A 111 10.52 -14.26 32.29
CA THR A 111 10.57 -15.70 32.60
C THR A 111 11.90 -16.05 33.26
N ALA A 112 12.03 -15.68 34.54
CA ALA A 112 13.07 -16.20 35.40
C ALA A 112 12.54 -16.39 36.83
N LYS A 113 11.58 -17.31 37.03
CA LYS A 113 11.55 -18.13 38.25
C LYS A 113 10.56 -19.29 38.19
N THR A 114 11.09 -20.44 38.62
CA THR A 114 10.41 -21.58 39.26
C THR A 114 9.99 -22.73 38.34
N ALA A 115 10.93 -23.65 38.20
CA ALA A 115 10.66 -25.06 37.93
C ALA A 115 9.93 -25.69 39.12
N ALA A 116 8.73 -26.24 38.90
CA ALA A 116 8.21 -27.44 39.56
C ALA A 116 6.83 -27.81 38.97
N THR A 117 6.65 -29.12 38.72
CA THR A 117 5.37 -29.85 38.62
C THR A 117 4.68 -29.93 37.25
N THR A 118 4.98 -31.03 36.56
CA THR A 118 4.59 -31.43 35.20
C THR A 118 3.22 -32.12 35.09
N VAL A 119 2.15 -31.63 35.74
CA VAL A 119 0.82 -32.31 35.63
C VAL A 119 -0.38 -31.36 35.36
N GLU A 120 -0.23 -30.03 35.34
CA GLU A 120 -1.36 -29.09 35.14
C GLU A 120 -1.40 -28.37 33.77
N ILE A 121 -0.90 -28.99 32.70
CA ILE A 121 -0.69 -28.27 31.42
C ILE A 121 -1.99 -28.08 30.61
N THR A 122 -3.06 -28.82 30.87
CA THR A 122 -4.33 -28.73 30.12
C THR A 122 -5.31 -27.66 30.62
N ALA A 123 -5.31 -27.34 31.93
CA ALA A 123 -6.21 -26.33 32.47
C ALA A 123 -5.73 -24.89 32.18
N THR A 124 -4.43 -24.65 32.25
CA THR A 124 -3.84 -23.30 32.12
C THR A 124 -3.77 -22.79 30.68
N GLN A 125 -3.72 -23.69 29.68
CA GLN A 125 -3.85 -23.30 28.27
C GLN A 125 -5.28 -22.86 27.92
N SER A 126 -6.28 -23.43 28.59
CA SER A 126 -7.70 -23.12 28.36
C SER A 126 -8.06 -21.71 28.83
N THR A 127 -7.50 -21.26 29.96
CA THR A 127 -7.69 -19.89 30.49
C THR A 127 -6.90 -18.84 29.70
N ALA A 128 -5.67 -19.15 29.27
CA ALA A 128 -4.86 -18.27 28.41
C ALA A 128 -5.48 -18.08 27.01
N ASN A 129 -6.10 -19.13 26.45
CA ASN A 129 -6.80 -19.03 25.17
C ASN A 129 -8.15 -18.30 25.29
N ALA A 130 -8.88 -18.48 26.40
CA ALA A 130 -10.11 -17.73 26.68
C ALA A 130 -9.84 -16.21 26.78
N THR A 131 -8.81 -15.80 27.51
CA THR A 131 -8.42 -14.38 27.62
C THR A 131 -7.91 -13.77 26.30
N ARG A 132 -7.33 -14.59 25.41
CA ARG A 132 -6.91 -14.16 24.06
C ARG A 132 -8.09 -13.97 23.12
N GLU A 133 -9.08 -14.86 23.14
CA GLU A 133 -10.30 -14.73 22.33
C GLU A 133 -11.17 -13.57 22.81
N GLU A 134 -11.25 -13.34 24.12
CA GLU A 134 -11.93 -12.17 24.69
C GLU A 134 -11.29 -10.84 24.23
N LYS A 135 -9.95 -10.75 24.26
CA LYS A 135 -9.21 -9.61 23.69
C LYS A 135 -9.48 -9.44 22.19
N ARG A 136 -9.68 -10.54 21.44
CA ARG A 136 -10.03 -10.52 20.01
C ARG A 136 -11.47 -10.05 19.79
N ALA A 137 -12.41 -10.48 20.62
CA ALA A 137 -13.81 -10.04 20.61
C ALA A 137 -13.92 -8.54 20.87
N LYS A 138 -13.27 -8.03 21.92
CA LYS A 138 -13.23 -6.59 22.24
C LYS A 138 -12.65 -5.73 21.10
N ARG A 139 -11.64 -6.25 20.37
CA ARG A 139 -11.09 -5.59 19.17
C ARG A 139 -12.09 -5.58 18.00
N ARG A 140 -12.89 -6.63 17.84
CA ARG A 140 -13.95 -6.69 16.80
C ARG A 140 -15.07 -5.70 17.13
N GLU A 141 -15.50 -5.62 18.38
CA GLU A 141 -16.53 -4.69 18.84
C GLU A 141 -16.11 -3.23 18.67
N THR A 142 -14.91 -2.88 19.13
CA THR A 142 -14.37 -1.52 18.95
C THR A 142 -14.24 -1.13 17.48
N ALA A 143 -13.89 -2.07 16.60
CA ALA A 143 -13.87 -1.83 15.16
C ALA A 143 -15.27 -1.62 14.57
N LEU A 144 -16.29 -2.35 15.04
CA LEU A 144 -17.69 -2.17 14.66
C LEU A 144 -18.23 -0.80 15.10
N ILE A 145 -18.00 -0.42 16.35
CA ILE A 145 -18.37 0.90 16.90
C ILE A 145 -17.75 2.01 16.05
N ARG A 146 -16.46 1.93 15.74
CA ARG A 146 -15.77 2.90 14.88
C ARG A 146 -16.36 2.98 13.47
N ARG A 147 -16.78 1.84 12.88
CA ARG A 147 -17.44 1.81 11.56
C ARG A 147 -18.81 2.49 11.61
N GLN A 148 -19.60 2.19 12.65
CA GLN A 148 -20.92 2.81 12.85
C GLN A 148 -20.80 4.32 13.06
N GLU A 149 -19.86 4.77 13.90
CA GLU A 149 -19.62 6.19 14.14
C GLU A 149 -19.19 6.94 12.86
N LYS A 150 -18.31 6.34 12.06
CA LYS A 150 -17.91 6.91 10.76
C LYS A 150 -19.09 6.99 9.79
N ARG A 151 -19.96 5.97 9.76
CA ARG A 151 -21.19 5.98 8.95
C ARG A 151 -22.13 7.09 9.42
N ARG A 152 -22.36 7.23 10.73
CA ARG A 152 -23.17 8.30 11.33
C ARG A 152 -22.64 9.68 10.96
N LYS A 153 -21.32 9.91 11.10
CA LYS A 153 -20.66 11.17 10.71
C LYS A 153 -20.83 11.48 9.22
N ARG A 154 -20.75 10.48 8.35
CA ARG A 154 -20.99 10.66 6.90
C ARG A 154 -22.45 11.03 6.61
N LEU A 155 -23.41 10.39 7.28
CA LEU A 155 -24.83 10.72 7.15
C LEU A 155 -25.13 12.12 7.67
N ALA A 156 -24.55 12.53 8.81
CA ALA A 156 -24.70 13.88 9.35
C ALA A 156 -24.17 14.95 8.39
N ARG A 157 -23.04 14.71 7.71
CA ARG A 157 -22.52 15.62 6.67
C ARG A 157 -23.40 15.68 5.41
N ARG A 158 -24.17 14.63 5.13
CA ARG A 158 -25.12 14.62 4.01
C ARG A 158 -26.40 15.36 4.36
N HIS A 159 -26.87 15.21 5.60
CA HIS A 159 -28.10 15.83 6.09
C HIS A 159 -27.90 17.31 6.48
N ASN A 160 -26.66 17.71 6.79
CA ASN A 160 -26.33 19.10 7.07
C ASN A 160 -25.35 19.60 5.99
N PRO A 161 -25.84 19.97 4.79
CA PRO A 161 -25.02 20.72 3.86
C PRO A 161 -24.67 22.03 4.56
N HIS A 162 -23.37 22.29 4.72
CA HIS A 162 -22.86 23.56 5.21
C HIS A 162 -23.62 24.70 4.50
N PRO A 163 -24.22 25.67 5.22
CA PRO A 163 -24.89 26.77 4.55
C PRO A 163 -23.85 27.48 3.68
N LEU A 164 -24.16 27.62 2.40
CA LEU A 164 -23.34 28.31 1.42
C LEU A 164 -22.94 29.66 2.02
N LYS A 165 -21.63 29.88 2.19
CA LYS A 165 -21.09 31.23 2.39
C LYS A 165 -21.36 31.99 1.09
N LEU A 166 -22.53 32.59 0.98
CA LEU A 166 -22.79 33.71 0.09
C LEU A 166 -22.01 34.91 0.66
N SER A 167 -20.71 35.02 0.33
CA SER A 167 -20.01 36.28 0.51
C SER A 167 -20.42 37.20 -0.62
N SER A 168 -21.28 38.16 -0.29
CA SER A 168 -21.64 39.32 -1.08
C SER A 168 -20.40 40.10 -1.49
N ASN A 169 -20.00 40.02 -2.76
CA ASN A 169 -19.21 41.06 -3.41
C ASN A 169 -20.19 42.06 -4.04
N VAL A 170 -20.62 43.05 -3.27
CA VAL A 170 -21.21 44.26 -3.85
C VAL A 170 -20.03 45.11 -4.31
N ALA A 171 -19.85 45.17 -5.62
CA ALA A 171 -18.95 46.08 -6.28
C ALA A 171 -19.33 47.52 -5.91
N SER A 172 -18.43 48.20 -5.19
CA SER A 172 -18.50 49.63 -4.98
C SER A 172 -17.86 50.30 -6.20
N ALA A 173 -18.69 50.73 -7.15
CA ALA A 173 -18.31 51.63 -8.22
C ALA A 173 -19.28 52.81 -8.20
N LYS A 174 -18.83 53.92 -7.61
CA LYS A 174 -19.27 55.28 -7.87
C LYS A 174 -18.10 56.20 -7.55
#